data_AF-A0A1H5CK16-F1
#
_entry.id   AF-A0A1H5CK16-F1
#
_cell.length_a   1.000
_cell.length_b   1.000
_cell.length_c   1.000
_cell.angle_alpha   90.00
_cell.angle_beta   90.00
_cell.angle_gamma   90.00
#
_symmetry.space_group_name_H-M   'P 1'
#
loop_
_entity.id
_entity.type
_entity.pdbx_description
1 polymer ?
#
loop_
_entity_poly.entity_id
_entity_poly.type
_entity_poly.pdbx_seq_one_letter_code
_entity_poly.pdbx_strand_id
1 'polypeptide(L)'
;MLNHIQVDDLKRKSDGGKSLSDSEQDGITRYFIEHFYYTPVTYELIVKDDESKHQEQIRMFEQVIAGELGTTTRENELRSKVRLLVELYKSAGIFSGSEFDTSATISKESLKPFVAVCKKQKVKIERVLGVTLRNDYTGKPMQQLSQFLGMSGIKTLKQKSAKKNSQKVYQYKIDAVALGEIQEIVKRRKSKSSLP
;
A
#
# COMPACT_ATOMS: atom_id res chain seq x y z
N MET A 1 14.48 -22.65 -13.17
CA MET A 1 13.81 -21.84 -12.13
C MET A 1 14.06 -22.53 -10.81
N LEU A 2 14.50 -21.81 -9.77
CA LEU A 2 14.71 -22.44 -8.47
C LEU A 2 13.37 -22.90 -7.90
N ASN A 3 13.35 -24.04 -7.23
CA ASN A 3 12.22 -24.46 -6.41
C ASN A 3 12.44 -24.07 -4.93
N HIS A 4 11.43 -24.28 -4.08
CA HIS A 4 11.49 -23.90 -2.66
C HIS A 4 12.68 -24.55 -1.93
N ILE A 5 12.98 -25.83 -2.20
CA ILE A 5 14.09 -26.56 -1.58
C ILE A 5 15.43 -25.94 -1.97
N GLN A 6 15.61 -25.63 -3.25
CA GLN A 6 16.84 -25.00 -3.75
C GLN A 6 17.06 -23.60 -3.17
N VAL A 7 15.98 -22.83 -2.98
CA VAL A 7 16.06 -21.51 -2.34
C VAL A 7 16.42 -21.62 -0.87
N ASP A 8 15.84 -22.58 -0.14
CA ASP A 8 16.16 -22.82 1.27
C ASP A 8 17.62 -23.25 1.46
N ASP A 9 18.14 -24.09 0.57
CA ASP A 9 19.54 -24.52 0.62
C ASP A 9 20.51 -23.36 0.36
N LEU A 10 20.19 -22.47 -0.59
CA LEU A 10 20.99 -21.27 -0.82
C LEU A 10 20.91 -20.28 0.34
N LYS A 11 19.75 -20.13 0.99
CA LYS A 11 19.64 -19.32 2.21
C LYS A 11 20.48 -19.89 3.35
N ARG A 12 20.40 -21.20 3.60
CA ARG A 12 21.23 -21.89 4.61
C ARG A 12 22.72 -21.75 4.32
N LYS A 13 23.13 -21.78 3.05
CA LYS A 13 24.51 -21.51 2.62
C LYS A 13 24.94 -20.10 3.03
N SER A 14 24.11 -19.09 2.76
CA SER A 14 24.35 -17.70 3.15
C SER A 14 24.41 -17.51 4.67
N ASP A 15 23.44 -18.06 5.40
CA ASP A 15 23.36 -17.98 6.87
C ASP A 15 24.55 -18.68 7.54
N GLY A 16 25.10 -19.71 6.91
CA GLY A 16 26.34 -20.38 7.30
C GLY A 16 27.63 -19.59 6.98
N GLY A 17 27.51 -18.32 6.57
CA GLY A 17 28.64 -17.42 6.33
C GLY A 17 29.30 -17.55 4.96
N LYS A 18 28.74 -18.33 4.03
CA LYS A 18 29.27 -18.46 2.67
C LYS A 18 28.62 -17.42 1.75
N SER A 19 29.43 -16.65 1.04
CA SER A 19 28.92 -15.71 0.04
C SER A 19 28.18 -16.44 -1.09
N LEU A 20 27.03 -15.90 -1.47
CA LEU A 20 26.31 -16.29 -2.67
C LEU A 20 26.91 -15.57 -3.88
N SER A 21 27.07 -16.29 -4.98
CA SER A 21 27.37 -15.67 -6.27
C SER A 21 26.20 -14.80 -6.76
N ASP A 22 26.48 -13.85 -7.64
CA ASP A 22 25.45 -12.96 -8.21
C ASP A 22 24.31 -13.76 -8.87
N SER A 23 24.65 -14.84 -9.61
CA SER A 23 23.64 -15.70 -10.23
C SER A 23 22.76 -16.45 -9.21
N GLU A 24 23.29 -16.80 -8.03
CA GLU A 24 22.51 -17.40 -6.95
C GLU A 24 21.58 -16.36 -6.32
N GLN A 25 22.07 -15.15 -6.09
CA GLN A 25 21.27 -14.03 -5.57
C GLN A 25 20.13 -13.65 -6.53
N ASP A 26 20.42 -13.56 -7.83
CA ASP A 26 19.43 -13.29 -8.87
C ASP A 26 18.37 -14.40 -8.94
N GLY A 27 18.79 -15.65 -8.82
CA GLY A 27 17.89 -16.80 -8.78
C GLY A 27 16.92 -16.75 -7.61
N ILE A 28 17.40 -16.38 -6.42
CA ILE A 28 16.59 -16.21 -5.21
C ILE A 28 15.62 -15.04 -5.37
N THR A 29 16.11 -13.89 -5.83
CA THR A 29 15.29 -12.68 -6.04
C THR A 29 14.16 -12.96 -7.04
N ARG A 30 14.49 -13.58 -8.17
CA ARG A 30 13.52 -14.02 -9.18
C ARG A 30 12.46 -14.93 -8.57
N TYR A 31 12.86 -15.94 -7.80
CA TYR A 31 11.93 -16.85 -7.16
C TYR A 31 10.93 -16.11 -6.27
N PHE A 32 11.40 -15.20 -5.40
CA PHE A 32 10.52 -14.49 -4.49
C PHE A 32 9.56 -13.53 -5.20
N ILE A 33 10.02 -12.83 -6.25
CA ILE A 33 9.15 -11.98 -7.07
C ILE A 33 8.08 -12.85 -7.76
N GLU A 34 8.49 -13.91 -8.46
CA GLU A 34 7.55 -14.79 -9.18
C GLU A 34 6.51 -15.40 -8.23
N HIS A 35 6.96 -15.83 -7.05
CA HIS A 35 6.11 -16.42 -6.03
C HIS A 35 5.16 -15.39 -5.39
N PHE A 36 5.61 -14.16 -5.17
CA PHE A 36 4.76 -13.12 -4.59
C PHE A 36 3.66 -12.66 -5.56
N TYR A 37 4.01 -12.40 -6.82
CA TYR A 37 3.08 -11.86 -7.83
C TYR A 37 2.33 -12.95 -8.61
N TYR A 38 2.71 -14.22 -8.46
CA TYR A 38 2.17 -15.34 -9.22
C TYR A 38 2.21 -15.10 -10.74
N THR A 39 3.35 -14.63 -11.23
CA THR A 39 3.62 -14.39 -12.66
C THR A 39 5.11 -14.57 -12.91
N PRO A 40 5.53 -14.98 -14.13
CA PRO A 40 6.93 -14.94 -14.51
C PRO A 40 7.53 -13.55 -14.30
N VAL A 41 8.79 -13.49 -13.87
CA VAL A 41 9.48 -12.21 -13.68
C VAL A 41 9.69 -11.55 -15.04
N THR A 42 9.40 -10.26 -15.10
CA THR A 42 9.74 -9.41 -16.25
C THR A 42 10.55 -8.22 -15.76
N TYR A 43 11.22 -7.53 -16.67
CA TYR A 43 11.97 -6.32 -16.33
C TYR A 43 11.05 -5.26 -15.73
N GLU A 44 9.86 -5.08 -16.30
CA GLU A 44 8.85 -4.13 -15.80
C GLU A 44 8.41 -4.48 -14.37
N LEU A 45 8.29 -5.78 -14.05
CA LEU A 45 7.94 -6.23 -12.71
C LEU A 45 9.06 -5.97 -11.70
N ILE A 46 10.33 -6.18 -12.09
CA ILE A 46 11.48 -5.89 -11.23
C ILE A 46 11.53 -4.39 -10.90
N VAL A 47 11.37 -3.53 -11.92
CA VAL A 47 11.34 -2.08 -11.73
C VAL A 47 10.15 -1.65 -10.87
N LYS A 48 8.98 -2.30 -11.04
CA LYS A 48 7.78 -2.01 -10.25
C LYS A 48 7.89 -2.48 -8.80
N ASP A 49 8.58 -3.60 -8.55
CA ASP A 49 8.73 -4.18 -7.22
C ASP A 49 9.41 -3.24 -6.23
N ASP A 50 10.37 -2.44 -6.73
CA ASP A 50 11.10 -1.40 -5.97
C ASP A 50 11.63 -1.96 -4.65
N GLU A 51 12.50 -2.98 -4.73
CA GLU A 51 13.08 -3.66 -3.56
C GLU A 51 12.02 -4.16 -2.56
N SER A 52 11.01 -4.90 -3.05
CA SER A 52 9.88 -5.42 -2.28
C SER A 52 8.91 -4.38 -1.69
N LYS A 53 9.16 -3.08 -1.84
CA LYS A 53 8.26 -2.04 -1.35
C LYS A 53 6.86 -2.14 -1.95
N HIS A 54 6.76 -2.48 -3.24
CA HIS A 54 5.45 -2.69 -3.86
C HIS A 54 4.73 -3.92 -3.27
N GLN A 55 5.47 -4.96 -2.86
CA GLN A 55 4.90 -6.10 -2.16
C GLN A 55 4.33 -5.70 -0.80
N GLU A 56 5.03 -4.86 -0.04
CA GLU A 56 4.53 -4.35 1.24
C GLU A 56 3.25 -3.53 1.07
N GLN A 57 3.20 -2.69 0.03
CA GLN A 57 2.01 -1.92 -0.34
C GLN A 57 0.83 -2.83 -0.66
N ILE A 58 1.05 -3.87 -1.46
CA ILE A 58 0.02 -4.86 -1.81
C ILE A 58 -0.47 -5.59 -0.57
N ARG A 59 0.43 -6.07 0.30
CA ARG A 59 0.04 -6.73 1.54
C ARG A 59 -0.79 -5.80 2.43
N MET A 60 -0.40 -4.54 2.56
CA MET A 60 -1.18 -3.55 3.31
C MET A 60 -2.56 -3.32 2.69
N PHE A 61 -2.64 -3.20 1.38
CA PHE A 61 -3.91 -3.07 0.65
C PHE A 61 -4.81 -4.29 0.90
N GLU A 62 -4.27 -5.51 0.79
CA GLU A 62 -4.98 -6.77 1.09
C GLU A 62 -5.63 -6.73 2.46
N GLN A 63 -4.91 -6.26 3.48
CA GLN A 63 -5.45 -6.17 4.84
C GLN A 63 -6.50 -5.06 4.99
N VAL A 64 -6.32 -3.92 4.34
CA VAL A 64 -7.29 -2.81 4.36
C VAL A 64 -8.64 -3.25 3.80
N ILE A 65 -8.66 -4.03 2.73
CA ILE A 65 -9.90 -4.51 2.11
C ILE A 65 -10.47 -5.79 2.74
N ALA A 66 -9.67 -6.54 3.52
CA ALA A 66 -10.14 -7.76 4.18
C ALA A 66 -11.04 -7.49 5.39
N GLY A 67 -10.94 -6.31 6.01
CA GLY A 67 -11.82 -5.88 7.11
C GLY A 67 -11.53 -6.52 8.48
N GLU A 68 -11.00 -7.74 8.53
CA GLU A 68 -10.66 -8.46 9.76
C GLU A 68 -9.25 -9.08 9.72
N LEU A 69 -8.52 -8.98 10.84
CA LEU A 69 -7.18 -9.54 11.06
C LEU A 69 -7.25 -10.55 12.22
N GLY A 70 -6.33 -11.51 12.33
CA GLY A 70 -6.28 -12.51 13.42
C GLY A 70 -5.92 -11.95 14.82
N THR A 71 -5.62 -12.84 15.78
CA THR A 71 -5.44 -12.57 17.23
C THR A 71 -3.99 -12.53 17.77
N THR A 72 -2.94 -12.70 16.98
CA THR A 72 -1.54 -12.71 17.49
C THR A 72 -0.96 -11.31 17.77
N THR A 73 0.18 -11.22 18.47
CA THR A 73 0.83 -9.93 18.81
C THR A 73 1.33 -9.15 17.60
N ARG A 74 1.95 -9.83 16.61
CA ARG A 74 2.33 -9.20 15.32
C ARG A 74 1.10 -8.78 14.52
N GLU A 75 0.02 -9.57 14.62
CA GLU A 75 -1.29 -9.20 14.08
C GLU A 75 -1.88 -7.98 14.79
N ASN A 76 -1.61 -7.74 16.08
CA ASN A 76 -2.12 -6.57 16.80
C ASN A 76 -1.52 -5.24 16.31
N GLU A 77 -0.22 -5.20 16.00
CA GLU A 77 0.41 -4.00 15.42
C GLU A 77 -0.13 -3.71 14.02
N LEU A 78 -0.15 -4.74 13.17
CA LEU A 78 -0.68 -4.65 11.81
C LEU A 78 -2.17 -4.24 11.83
N ARG A 79 -2.96 -4.82 12.74
CA ARG A 79 -4.37 -4.48 12.94
C ARG A 79 -4.55 -3.05 13.40
N SER A 80 -3.67 -2.55 14.26
CA SER A 80 -3.70 -1.15 14.67
C SER A 80 -3.41 -0.21 13.50
N LYS A 81 -2.42 -0.55 12.66
CA LYS A 81 -2.10 0.19 11.42
C LYS A 81 -3.29 0.20 10.46
N VAL A 82 -3.84 -0.98 10.16
CA VAL A 82 -4.95 -1.16 9.21
C VAL A 82 -6.21 -0.43 9.69
N ARG A 83 -6.58 -0.57 10.97
CA ARG A 83 -7.73 0.17 11.54
C ARG A 83 -7.56 1.67 11.42
N LEU A 84 -6.35 2.18 11.68
CA LEU A 84 -6.08 3.61 11.59
C LEU A 84 -6.09 4.10 10.13
N LEU A 85 -5.54 3.35 9.19
CA LEU A 85 -5.62 3.68 7.76
C LEU A 85 -7.08 3.68 7.28
N VAL A 86 -7.88 2.67 7.65
CA VAL A 86 -9.31 2.62 7.31
C VAL A 86 -10.06 3.82 7.87
N GLU A 87 -9.79 4.22 9.12
CA GLU A 87 -10.38 5.42 9.71
C GLU A 87 -10.00 6.69 8.94
N LEU A 88 -8.73 6.83 8.58
CA LEU A 88 -8.22 7.96 7.79
C LEU A 88 -8.87 8.00 6.41
N TYR A 89 -8.97 6.87 5.70
CA TYR A 89 -9.59 6.80 4.38
C TYR A 89 -11.10 7.07 4.41
N LYS A 90 -11.81 6.54 5.42
CA LYS A 90 -13.23 6.86 5.67
C LYS A 90 -13.43 8.35 5.93
N SER A 91 -12.58 8.97 6.75
CA SER A 91 -12.65 10.39 7.05
C SER A 91 -12.32 11.29 5.85
N ALA A 92 -11.59 10.77 4.86
CA ALA A 92 -11.35 11.43 3.59
C ALA A 92 -12.50 11.25 2.58
N GLY A 93 -13.50 10.41 2.90
CA GLY A 93 -14.66 10.16 2.04
C GLY A 93 -14.35 9.32 0.80
N ILE A 94 -13.29 8.50 0.86
CA ILE A 94 -12.80 7.72 -0.29
C ILE A 94 -12.85 6.21 -0.08
N PHE A 95 -13.33 5.77 1.08
CA PHE A 95 -13.38 4.35 1.44
C PHE A 95 -14.65 4.02 2.21
N SER A 96 -15.39 3.02 1.77
CA SER A 96 -16.64 2.54 2.36
C SER A 96 -16.82 1.06 2.03
N GLY A 97 -17.42 0.29 2.95
CA GLY A 97 -17.74 -1.13 2.68
C GLY A 97 -16.56 -2.00 2.22
N SER A 98 -15.34 -1.70 2.68
CA SER A 98 -14.09 -2.36 2.24
C SER A 98 -13.62 -2.05 0.81
N GLU A 99 -14.18 -1.02 0.18
CA GLU A 99 -13.85 -0.62 -1.18
C GLU A 99 -13.44 0.86 -1.25
N PHE A 100 -12.58 1.17 -2.22
CA PHE A 100 -12.17 2.54 -2.53
C PHE A 100 -13.09 3.14 -3.60
N ASP A 101 -13.63 4.32 -3.33
CA ASP A 101 -14.47 5.05 -4.28
C ASP A 101 -13.61 5.83 -5.28
N THR A 102 -13.49 5.27 -6.50
CA THR A 102 -12.75 5.92 -7.61
C THR A 102 -13.53 7.07 -8.25
N SER A 103 -14.82 7.18 -7.97
CA SER A 103 -15.68 8.26 -8.46
C SER A 103 -15.59 9.52 -7.61
N ALA A 104 -15.21 9.38 -6.33
CA ALA A 104 -15.08 10.47 -5.36
C ALA A 104 -14.09 11.55 -5.83
N THR A 105 -14.56 12.80 -5.77
CA THR A 105 -13.72 13.98 -6.02
C THR A 105 -13.10 14.48 -4.73
N ILE A 106 -11.77 14.47 -4.66
CA ILE A 106 -11.00 14.87 -3.49
C ILE A 106 -10.52 16.32 -3.68
N SER A 107 -10.81 17.19 -2.72
CA SER A 107 -10.31 18.57 -2.68
C SER A 107 -9.91 18.95 -1.26
N LYS A 108 -9.27 20.12 -1.10
CA LYS A 108 -8.95 20.64 0.23
C LYS A 108 -10.18 20.75 1.14
N GLU A 109 -11.32 21.13 0.57
CA GLU A 109 -12.58 21.30 1.28
C GLU A 109 -13.19 19.97 1.70
N SER A 110 -13.16 18.94 0.82
CA SER A 110 -13.69 17.62 1.16
C SER A 110 -12.84 16.92 2.23
N LEU A 111 -11.55 17.29 2.35
CA LEU A 111 -10.63 16.75 3.35
C LEU A 111 -10.68 17.41 4.73
N LYS A 112 -11.65 18.30 5.00
CA LYS A 112 -11.84 18.88 6.35
C LYS A 112 -12.04 17.82 7.44
N PRO A 113 -12.88 16.77 7.27
CA PRO A 113 -13.04 15.73 8.29
C PRO A 113 -11.75 14.93 8.49
N PHE A 114 -11.04 14.61 7.41
CA PHE A 114 -9.71 13.99 7.47
C PHE A 114 -8.70 14.81 8.29
N VAL A 115 -8.64 16.13 8.09
CA VAL A 115 -7.78 17.02 8.87
C VAL A 115 -8.17 17.02 10.35
N ALA A 116 -9.47 16.97 10.65
CA ALA A 116 -9.94 16.90 12.04
C ALA A 116 -9.49 15.60 12.74
N VAL A 117 -9.56 14.46 12.04
CA VAL A 117 -9.04 13.18 12.55
C VAL A 117 -7.53 13.23 12.75
N CYS A 118 -6.78 13.77 11.78
CA CYS A 118 -5.33 13.95 11.91
C CYS A 118 -4.93 14.80 13.11
N LYS A 119 -5.64 15.91 13.35
CA LYS A 119 -5.45 16.76 14.54
C LYS A 119 -5.71 16.00 15.83
N LYS A 120 -6.86 15.34 15.92
CA LYS A 120 -7.30 14.61 17.11
C LYS A 120 -6.38 13.44 17.45
N GLN A 121 -5.84 12.75 16.44
CA GLN A 121 -5.11 11.50 16.62
C GLN A 121 -3.61 11.61 16.31
N LYS A 122 -3.03 12.82 16.23
CA LYS A 122 -1.63 13.05 15.82
C LYS A 122 -0.64 12.06 16.44
N VAL A 123 -0.56 12.02 17.77
CA VAL A 123 0.40 11.16 18.50
C VAL A 123 0.19 9.67 18.15
N LYS A 124 -1.07 9.24 18.03
CA LYS A 124 -1.41 7.87 17.67
C LYS A 124 -1.01 7.56 16.22
N ILE A 125 -1.24 8.48 15.29
CA ILE A 125 -0.82 8.34 13.88
C ILE A 125 0.68 8.17 13.79
N GLU A 126 1.44 9.06 14.42
CA GLU A 126 2.90 9.05 14.35
C GLU A 126 3.48 7.77 14.95
N ARG A 127 2.94 7.33 16.10
CA ARG A 127 3.35 6.09 16.75
C ARG A 127 2.96 4.83 15.97
N VAL A 128 1.71 4.74 15.53
CA VAL A 128 1.16 3.49 14.95
C VAL A 128 1.62 3.32 13.51
N LEU A 129 1.59 4.38 12.70
CA LEU A 129 1.99 4.31 11.30
C LEU A 129 3.51 4.47 11.12
N GLY A 130 4.24 4.95 12.13
CA GLY A 130 5.67 5.19 12.04
C GLY A 130 6.03 6.34 11.10
N VAL A 131 5.11 7.28 10.88
CA VAL A 131 5.30 8.43 9.98
C VAL A 131 4.93 9.73 10.68
N THR A 132 5.76 10.76 10.53
CA THR A 132 5.47 12.09 11.06
C THR A 132 4.39 12.77 10.22
N LEU A 133 3.40 13.40 10.88
CA LEU A 133 2.47 14.27 10.15
C LEU A 133 3.23 15.48 9.62
N ARG A 134 3.04 15.82 8.35
CA ARG A 134 3.63 17.01 7.74
C ARG A 134 3.24 18.25 8.53
N ASN A 135 4.15 19.18 8.77
CA ASN A 135 3.83 20.42 9.50
C ASN A 135 2.72 21.26 8.82
N ASP A 136 2.53 21.09 7.52
CA ASP A 136 1.56 21.82 6.71
C ASP A 136 0.31 21.01 6.32
N TYR A 137 0.03 19.86 6.94
CA TYR A 137 -1.10 18.98 6.56
C TYR A 137 -2.47 19.66 6.61
N THR A 138 -2.63 20.72 7.42
CA THR A 138 -3.87 21.51 7.47
C THR A 138 -4.04 22.38 6.23
N GLY A 139 -2.94 22.92 5.69
CA GLY A 139 -2.91 23.73 4.48
C GLY A 139 -2.85 22.88 3.20
N LYS A 140 -2.20 21.71 3.26
CA LYS A 140 -1.98 20.77 2.17
C LYS A 140 -2.44 19.34 2.53
N PRO A 141 -3.73 19.15 2.86
CA PRO A 141 -4.23 17.84 3.33
C PRO A 141 -4.09 16.74 2.29
N MET A 142 -4.18 17.08 0.99
CA MET A 142 -4.00 16.10 -0.08
C MET A 142 -2.60 15.46 -0.04
N GLN A 143 -1.54 16.21 0.29
CA GLN A 143 -0.19 15.65 0.36
C GLN A 143 -0.04 14.66 1.51
N GLN A 144 -0.68 14.95 2.66
CA GLN A 144 -0.72 14.03 3.78
C GLN A 144 -1.54 12.77 3.44
N LEU A 145 -2.68 12.94 2.78
CA LEU A 145 -3.49 11.81 2.33
C LEU A 145 -2.74 10.94 1.32
N SER A 146 -2.06 11.53 0.34
CA SER A 146 -1.23 10.81 -0.63
C SER A 146 -0.14 9.98 0.05
N GLN A 147 0.46 10.47 1.14
CA GLN A 147 1.43 9.68 1.92
C GLN A 147 0.78 8.42 2.50
N PHE A 148 -0.42 8.54 3.07
CA PHE A 148 -1.13 7.38 3.62
C PHE A 148 -1.57 6.41 2.54
N LEU A 149 -2.15 6.90 1.44
CA LEU A 149 -2.52 6.08 0.28
C LEU A 149 -1.32 5.32 -0.29
N GLY A 150 -0.15 5.95 -0.31
CA GLY A 150 1.10 5.32 -0.71
C GLY A 150 1.53 4.14 0.16
N MET A 151 1.06 4.04 1.41
CA MET A 151 1.29 2.86 2.26
C MET A 151 0.51 1.63 1.78
N SER A 152 -0.57 1.84 1.02
CA SER A 152 -1.39 0.80 0.40
C SER A 152 -1.20 0.74 -1.12
N GLY A 153 -0.16 1.40 -1.66
CA GLY A 153 0.12 1.44 -3.10
C GLY A 153 -0.87 2.26 -3.93
N ILE A 154 -1.83 2.92 -3.30
CA ILE A 154 -2.90 3.65 -4.01
C ILE A 154 -2.36 4.97 -4.51
N LYS A 155 -2.60 5.22 -5.80
CA LYS A 155 -2.22 6.47 -6.48
C LYS A 155 -3.44 7.35 -6.68
N THR A 156 -3.18 8.65 -6.82
CA THR A 156 -4.21 9.65 -7.12
C THR A 156 -3.82 10.44 -8.34
N LEU A 157 -4.80 10.72 -9.21
CA LEU A 157 -4.64 11.55 -10.37
C LEU A 157 -5.15 12.96 -10.08
N LYS A 158 -4.40 13.95 -10.51
CA LYS A 158 -4.84 15.35 -10.49
C LYS A 158 -5.82 15.58 -11.63
N GLN A 159 -7.01 16.07 -11.32
CA GLN A 159 -7.97 16.50 -12.31
C GLN A 159 -7.72 17.95 -12.75
N LYS A 160 -8.37 18.38 -13.84
CA LYS A 160 -8.38 19.78 -14.26
C LYS A 160 -8.89 20.62 -13.09
N SER A 161 -8.18 21.72 -12.80
CA SER A 161 -8.57 22.62 -11.74
C SER A 161 -9.89 23.32 -12.08
N ALA A 162 -10.82 23.34 -11.13
CA ALA A 162 -12.05 24.11 -11.26
C ALA A 162 -11.85 25.52 -10.68
N LYS A 163 -12.54 26.52 -11.25
CA LYS A 163 -12.73 27.81 -10.58
C LYS A 163 -13.96 27.70 -9.68
N LYS A 164 -13.79 27.97 -8.39
CA LYS A 164 -14.89 28.12 -7.44
C LYS A 164 -14.68 29.46 -6.73
N ASN A 165 -15.67 30.35 -6.80
CA ASN A 165 -15.62 31.70 -6.22
C ASN A 165 -14.32 32.46 -6.57
N SER A 166 -13.96 32.49 -7.86
CA SER A 166 -12.75 33.15 -8.39
C SER A 166 -11.39 32.60 -7.89
N GLN A 167 -11.38 31.52 -7.12
CA GLN A 167 -10.17 30.82 -6.71
C GLN A 167 -10.00 29.49 -7.45
N LYS A 168 -8.75 29.18 -7.80
CA LYS A 168 -8.37 27.92 -8.45
C LYS A 168 -8.36 26.81 -7.39
N VAL A 169 -9.24 25.82 -7.55
CA VAL A 169 -9.30 24.65 -6.67
C VAL A 169 -8.73 23.45 -7.40
N TYR A 170 -7.75 22.78 -6.78
CA TYR A 170 -7.22 21.52 -7.27
C TYR A 170 -8.12 20.37 -6.82
N GLN A 171 -8.47 19.51 -7.77
CA GLN A 171 -9.27 18.33 -7.56
C GLN A 171 -8.46 17.10 -7.92
N TYR A 172 -8.72 16.01 -7.21
CA TYR A 172 -8.04 14.74 -7.39
C TYR A 172 -9.05 13.60 -7.38
N LYS A 173 -8.69 12.47 -7.99
CA LYS A 173 -9.41 11.19 -7.86
C LYS A 173 -8.42 10.08 -7.62
N ILE A 174 -8.89 8.96 -7.08
CA ILE A 174 -8.09 7.72 -7.08
C ILE A 174 -7.84 7.32 -8.53
N ASP A 175 -6.61 6.89 -8.82
CA ASP A 175 -6.26 6.32 -10.10
C ASP A 175 -6.91 4.94 -10.24
N ALA A 176 -8.02 4.87 -10.98
CA ALA A 176 -8.77 3.64 -11.18
C ALA A 176 -7.95 2.55 -11.88
N VAL A 177 -7.03 2.93 -12.78
CA VAL A 177 -6.18 1.98 -13.50
C VAL A 177 -5.17 1.37 -12.53
N ALA A 178 -4.44 2.22 -11.79
CA ALA A 178 -3.46 1.73 -10.82
C ALA A 178 -4.11 0.92 -9.68
N LEU A 179 -5.32 1.29 -9.26
CA LEU A 179 -6.08 0.51 -8.27
C LEU A 179 -6.46 -0.87 -8.84
N GLY A 180 -6.95 -0.93 -10.07
CA GLY A 180 -7.31 -2.18 -10.75
C GLY A 180 -6.13 -3.14 -10.86
N GLU A 181 -4.93 -2.63 -11.15
CA GLU A 181 -3.72 -3.46 -11.17
C GLU A 181 -3.42 -4.13 -9.81
N ILE A 182 -3.53 -3.37 -8.71
CA ILE A 182 -3.33 -3.91 -7.36
C ILE A 182 -4.41 -4.94 -7.04
N GLN A 183 -5.67 -4.63 -7.36
CA GLN A 183 -6.80 -5.54 -7.14
C GLN A 183 -6.62 -6.88 -7.89
N GLU A 184 -6.12 -6.85 -9.13
CA GLU A 184 -5.84 -8.07 -9.89
C GLU A 184 -4.66 -8.87 -9.31
N ILE A 185 -3.64 -8.22 -8.75
CA ILE A 185 -2.58 -8.92 -8.01
C ILE A 185 -3.16 -9.61 -6.78
N VAL A 186 -3.95 -8.89 -5.97
CA VAL A 186 -4.60 -9.46 -4.78
C VAL A 186 -5.50 -10.64 -5.13
N LYS A 187 -6.31 -10.51 -6.19
CA LYS A 187 -7.20 -11.57 -6.66
C LYS A 187 -6.43 -12.83 -7.05
N ARG A 188 -5.32 -12.69 -7.79
CA ARG A 188 -4.41 -13.80 -8.13
C ARG A 188 -3.82 -14.47 -6.90
N ARG A 189 -3.40 -13.66 -5.92
CA ARG A 189 -2.82 -14.17 -4.67
C ARG A 189 -3.83 -14.95 -3.84
N LYS A 190 -5.07 -14.44 -3.74
CA LYS A 190 -6.16 -15.14 -3.05
C LYS A 190 -6.53 -16.46 -3.71
N SER A 191 -6.64 -16.50 -5.04
CA SER A 191 -7.01 -17.74 -5.76
C SER A 191 -5.94 -18.83 -5.70
N LYS A 192 -4.66 -18.45 -5.57
CA LYS A 192 -3.55 -19.39 -5.41
C LYS A 192 -3.32 -19.82 -3.97
N SER A 193 -3.63 -18.96 -2.99
CA SER A 193 -3.56 -19.31 -1.57
C SER A 193 -4.75 -20.18 -1.10
N SER A 194 -5.83 -20.27 -1.89
CA SER A 194 -7.00 -21.12 -1.64
C SER A 194 -6.93 -22.50 -2.32
N LEU A 195 -5.84 -22.82 -3.01
CA LEU A 195 -5.57 -24.17 -3.52
C LEU A 195 -4.85 -24.97 -2.42
N PRO A 196 -5.33 -26.19 -2.10
CA PRO A 196 -4.79 -27.02 -1.01
C PRO A 196 -3.32 -27.44 -1.23
#